data_AF-A0A3B4WQR7-F1
#
_entry.id   AF-A0A3B4WQR7-F1
#
_cell.length_a   1.000
_cell.length_b   1.000
_cell.length_c   1.000
_cell.angle_alpha   90.00
_cell.angle_beta   90.00
_cell.angle_gamma   90.00
#
_symmetry.space_group_name_H-M   'P 1'
#
loop_
_entity.id
_entity.type
_entity.pdbx_description
1 polymer ?
#
loop_
_entity_poly.entity_id
_entity_poly.type
_entity_poly.pdbx_seq_one_letter_code
_entity_poly.pdbx_strand_id
1 'polypeptide(L)'
;MSVWTCLRPHWTLLCLFLLLCLGAVRTFVVTLLHTNDNHARIEETGEDSGKCRPGGPCFAGVARRFTKVSEIRKKEENVLFLDAGDQFQGTVWFNYYKGAEAAHFMNKLGYDVMAFGNHEFDNGVDGLIQPFLQQVNCSVVSANIKPDQTLAAKLSGYYQPYTVINVGSEKVAVVGYTTAETPFLSKPGQHLKFEDEVESLQVQVDKLQTLGYNKIIALGHSGFDIDRDIAKRVRGVDVVIGGHTNTFLYTGKPPSTEVPAGLYPFMVRSNDGRNVPVVQGYAFGKYLGYLKVTFDEAGNVVKAAGNPILMDSSIPQDPDVLADVAKWKKDLAKYSSQYVGKTLVYLNGSFEECRFRECNLGNLICDAMIYHNLKDSNEQQWNHVGICMLNSGAIRTAIDERYKNGSITMEEILTVLPFGATFDLVQIKGSTVRKAFEHSIHRYGRMSGEFLQVSGIHVEYDLSRPVNQRVVSMSLLCTECRVPKYEPLDLEKTYTVVMPSYIVGGGDNFTMIREELLKHNTGDMDISVFSEYISDMKRVYPAVEGRITFRNSAFVTTHCLGLLLLALCLTL
;
A
#
# COMPACT_ATOMS: atom_id res chain seq x y z
N MET A 1 44.94 -84.34 24.99
CA MET A 1 43.53 -83.95 25.17
C MET A 1 43.47 -82.44 25.38
N SER A 2 42.58 -81.76 24.66
CA SER A 2 42.06 -80.38 24.89
C SER A 2 43.09 -79.24 24.83
N VAL A 3 43.32 -78.55 23.71
CA VAL A 3 42.47 -77.52 23.03
C VAL A 3 42.21 -76.31 23.94
N TRP A 4 42.69 -75.12 23.56
CA TRP A 4 41.87 -73.97 23.08
C TRP A 4 42.75 -72.73 22.86
N THR A 5 42.76 -72.29 21.60
CA THR A 5 43.42 -71.12 21.04
C THR A 5 42.55 -69.87 21.13
N CYS A 6 43.21 -68.73 21.35
CA CYS A 6 42.99 -67.40 20.75
C CYS A 6 41.59 -66.75 20.84
N LEU A 7 41.53 -65.54 21.41
CA LEU A 7 41.10 -64.30 20.71
C LEU A 7 41.11 -63.08 21.66
N ARG A 8 41.88 -62.06 21.25
CA ARG A 8 41.93 -60.70 21.80
C ARG A 8 40.85 -59.81 21.10
N PRO A 9 40.56 -58.59 21.60
CA PRO A 9 39.23 -58.00 21.60
C PRO A 9 38.95 -57.16 20.33
N HIS A 10 37.77 -57.33 19.73
CA HIS A 10 37.30 -56.53 18.58
C HIS A 10 35.97 -55.80 18.82
N TRP A 11 35.42 -55.82 20.03
CA TRP A 11 34.06 -55.30 20.27
C TRP A 11 34.01 -53.87 20.81
N THR A 12 35.12 -53.29 21.29
CA THR A 12 35.13 -51.93 21.84
C THR A 12 35.44 -50.82 20.83
N LEU A 13 36.02 -51.13 19.66
CA LEU A 13 36.25 -50.13 18.60
C LEU A 13 35.05 -49.90 17.67
N LEU A 14 34.11 -50.85 17.60
CA LEU A 14 32.92 -50.71 16.74
C LEU A 14 31.88 -49.73 17.34
N CYS A 15 31.76 -49.68 18.67
CA CYS A 15 30.86 -48.74 19.34
C CYS A 15 31.37 -47.29 19.31
N LEU A 16 32.69 -47.05 19.23
CA LEU A 16 33.23 -45.69 19.12
C LEU A 16 33.08 -45.09 17.71
N PHE A 17 33.02 -45.93 16.66
CA PHE A 17 32.78 -45.46 15.29
C PHE A 17 31.30 -45.18 14.98
N LEU A 18 30.37 -45.86 15.66
CA LEU A 18 28.93 -45.65 15.50
C LEU A 18 28.39 -44.39 16.22
N LEU A 19 29.15 -43.82 17.16
CA LEU A 19 28.80 -42.57 17.86
C LEU A 19 29.29 -41.29 17.13
N LEU A 20 30.09 -41.42 16.07
CA LEU A 20 30.61 -40.31 15.26
C LEU A 20 29.79 -40.03 13.98
N CYS A 21 28.74 -40.80 13.71
CA CYS A 21 27.79 -40.57 12.63
C CYS A 21 26.50 -39.87 13.10
N LEU A 22 26.59 -38.98 14.09
CA LEU A 22 25.62 -37.89 14.21
C LEU A 22 25.90 -36.94 13.05
N GLY A 23 25.35 -37.26 11.87
CA GLY A 23 25.40 -36.37 10.71
C GLY A 23 24.94 -34.99 11.16
N ALA A 24 25.84 -34.01 11.11
CA ALA A 24 25.46 -32.63 11.34
C ALA A 24 24.41 -32.29 10.29
N VAL A 25 23.15 -32.13 10.70
CA VAL A 25 22.05 -31.74 9.81
C VAL A 25 22.46 -30.41 9.20
N ARG A 26 22.74 -30.39 7.90
CA ARG A 26 23.27 -29.20 7.25
C ARG A 26 22.11 -28.27 6.98
N THR A 27 21.99 -27.22 7.78
CA THR A 27 20.97 -26.18 7.59
C THR A 27 21.50 -25.07 6.71
N PHE A 28 20.64 -24.51 5.85
CA PHE A 28 20.92 -23.29 5.11
C PHE A 28 20.16 -22.12 5.74
N VAL A 29 20.88 -21.07 6.13
CA VAL A 29 20.28 -19.86 6.70
C VAL A 29 20.39 -18.73 5.70
N VAL A 30 19.27 -18.07 5.40
CA VAL A 30 19.23 -16.86 4.57
C VAL A 30 18.53 -15.73 5.31
N THR A 31 19.07 -14.53 5.17
CA THR A 31 18.47 -13.29 5.62
C THR A 31 17.76 -12.63 4.45
N LEU A 32 16.44 -12.48 4.57
CA LEU A 32 15.59 -11.80 3.60
C LEU A 32 15.35 -10.38 4.11
N LEU A 33 16.06 -9.43 3.51
CA LEU A 33 15.76 -8.01 3.64
C LEU A 33 14.65 -7.67 2.66
N HIS A 34 13.66 -6.88 3.08
CA HIS A 34 12.60 -6.48 2.18
C HIS A 34 12.06 -5.07 2.41
N THR A 35 11.57 -4.48 1.33
CA THR A 35 10.75 -3.26 1.34
C THR A 35 9.50 -3.46 0.48
N ASN A 36 8.49 -2.65 0.74
CA ASN A 36 7.25 -2.57 -0.03
C ASN A 36 6.69 -1.15 0.12
N ASP A 37 5.93 -0.69 -0.87
CA ASP A 37 5.15 0.56 -0.80
C ASP A 37 6.01 1.78 -0.42
N ASN A 38 7.24 1.86 -0.97
CA ASN A 38 8.17 2.95 -0.66
C ASN A 38 7.63 4.30 -1.12
N HIS A 39 6.83 4.33 -2.18
CA HIS A 39 6.12 5.51 -2.67
C HIS A 39 7.00 6.77 -2.75
N ALA A 40 8.09 6.64 -3.50
CA ALA A 40 9.04 7.71 -3.80
C ALA A 40 9.58 8.47 -2.56
N ARG A 41 9.62 7.83 -1.38
CA ARG A 41 10.28 8.36 -0.17
C ARG A 41 11.80 8.18 -0.27
N ILE A 42 12.40 8.94 -1.19
CA ILE A 42 13.85 8.97 -1.41
C ILE A 42 14.55 9.65 -0.23
N GLU A 43 14.02 10.78 0.20
CA GLU A 43 14.49 11.52 1.37
C GLU A 43 13.98 10.90 2.68
N GLU A 44 14.60 11.29 3.79
CA GLU A 44 14.04 11.00 5.10
C GLU A 44 12.72 11.74 5.34
N THR A 45 11.87 11.11 6.14
CA THR A 45 10.50 11.56 6.43
C THR A 45 10.32 11.88 7.90
N GLY A 46 9.25 12.60 8.23
CA GLY A 46 8.76 12.71 9.60
C GLY A 46 8.12 11.40 10.07
N GLU A 47 7.68 11.35 11.34
CA GLU A 47 7.07 10.15 11.92
C GLU A 47 5.86 9.63 11.11
N ASP A 48 5.02 10.53 10.60
CA ASP A 48 3.83 10.20 9.80
C ASP A 48 4.15 10.04 8.29
N SER A 49 5.41 9.81 7.94
CA SER A 49 5.88 9.62 6.55
C SER A 49 5.69 10.83 5.60
N GLY A 50 5.31 11.98 6.15
CA GLY A 50 5.42 13.29 5.52
C GLY A 50 6.86 13.82 5.54
N LYS A 51 7.05 15.12 5.28
CA LYS A 51 8.38 15.74 5.23
C LYS A 51 9.09 15.73 6.60
N CYS A 52 10.38 15.38 6.63
CA CYS A 52 11.13 15.51 7.89
C CYS A 52 11.40 16.97 8.28
N ARG A 53 11.41 17.22 9.59
CA ARG A 53 11.56 18.53 10.21
C ARG A 53 12.92 18.70 10.86
N PRO A 54 13.58 19.86 10.73
CA PRO A 54 14.76 20.17 11.51
C PRO A 54 14.48 20.07 13.01
N GLY A 55 15.27 19.28 13.74
CA GLY A 55 15.17 19.11 15.19
C GLY A 55 14.13 18.09 15.69
N GLY A 56 13.32 17.50 14.79
CA GLY A 56 12.45 16.36 15.12
C GLY A 56 13.09 15.01 14.75
N PRO A 57 12.53 13.87 15.22
CA PRO A 57 13.00 12.56 14.77
C PRO A 57 12.69 12.39 13.27
N CYS A 58 13.72 12.11 12.49
CA CYS A 58 13.60 11.71 11.09
C CYS A 58 13.66 10.20 10.94
N PHE A 59 12.91 9.70 9.98
CA PHE A 59 12.81 8.28 9.65
C PHE A 59 13.06 8.04 8.15
N ALA A 60 13.10 6.78 7.73
CA ALA A 60 13.16 6.38 6.32
C ALA A 60 14.38 6.94 5.56
N GLY A 61 14.23 7.15 4.24
CA GLY A 61 15.26 7.67 3.35
C GLY A 61 16.24 6.61 2.84
N VAL A 62 16.57 6.68 1.55
CA VAL A 62 17.44 5.70 0.89
C VAL A 62 18.86 5.72 1.45
N ALA A 63 19.36 6.88 1.90
CA ALA A 63 20.69 7.00 2.50
C ALA A 63 20.81 6.26 3.84
N ARG A 64 19.77 6.31 4.68
CA ARG A 64 19.73 5.56 5.94
C ARG A 64 19.55 4.07 5.70
N ARG A 65 18.69 3.71 4.75
CA ARG A 65 18.47 2.32 4.36
C ARG A 65 19.75 1.68 3.82
N PHE A 66 20.51 2.41 2.99
CA PHE A 66 21.81 1.95 2.50
C PHE A 66 22.78 1.60 3.64
N THR A 67 22.88 2.46 4.66
CA THR A 67 23.69 2.19 5.86
C THR A 67 23.30 0.86 6.50
N LYS A 68 22.01 0.66 6.79
CA LYS A 68 21.54 -0.55 7.48
C LYS A 68 21.70 -1.81 6.62
N VAL A 69 21.35 -1.74 5.34
CA VAL A 69 21.53 -2.86 4.40
C VAL A 69 23.01 -3.25 4.30
N SER A 70 23.91 -2.26 4.20
CA SER A 70 25.35 -2.50 4.15
C SER A 70 25.89 -3.09 5.46
N GLU A 71 25.38 -2.66 6.61
CA GLU A 71 25.72 -3.24 7.91
C GLU A 71 25.33 -4.72 7.97
N ILE A 72 24.12 -5.07 7.51
CA ILE A 72 23.61 -6.44 7.55
C ILE A 72 24.37 -7.33 6.58
N ARG A 73 24.63 -6.86 5.35
CA ARG A 73 25.44 -7.60 4.35
C ARG A 73 26.87 -7.90 4.81
N LYS A 74 27.42 -7.11 5.72
CA LYS A 74 28.75 -7.37 6.33
C LYS A 74 28.69 -8.39 7.47
N LYS A 75 27.52 -8.56 8.11
CA LYS A 75 27.33 -9.42 9.29
C LYS A 75 26.74 -10.79 8.95
N GLU A 76 25.92 -10.85 7.91
CA GLU A 76 25.19 -12.04 7.49
C GLU A 76 25.80 -12.60 6.21
N GLU A 77 26.00 -13.91 6.16
CA GLU A 77 26.67 -14.58 5.03
C GLU A 77 25.79 -14.64 3.78
N ASN A 78 24.50 -14.95 3.96
CA ASN A 78 23.53 -15.16 2.89
C ASN A 78 22.42 -14.13 3.02
N VAL A 79 22.44 -13.11 2.16
CA VAL A 79 21.46 -12.02 2.18
C VAL A 79 20.82 -11.87 0.80
N LEU A 80 19.49 -11.79 0.78
CA LEU A 80 18.73 -11.30 -0.36
C LEU A 80 18.03 -10.01 0.03
N PHE A 81 18.05 -9.02 -0.85
CA PHE A 81 17.32 -7.77 -0.68
C PHE A 81 16.24 -7.63 -1.75
N LEU A 82 14.99 -7.67 -1.30
CA LEU A 82 13.82 -7.85 -2.13
C LEU A 82 12.90 -6.63 -2.04
N ASP A 83 12.23 -6.29 -3.13
CA ASP A 83 11.18 -5.26 -3.13
C ASP A 83 9.86 -5.83 -3.61
N ALA A 84 8.79 -5.60 -2.85
CA ALA A 84 7.47 -6.12 -3.16
C ALA A 84 6.58 -5.10 -3.91
N GLY A 85 7.17 -4.13 -4.62
CA GLY A 85 6.45 -3.20 -5.50
C GLY A 85 6.07 -1.88 -4.86
N ASP A 86 5.54 -0.97 -5.69
CA ASP A 86 5.16 0.41 -5.37
C ASP A 86 6.33 1.27 -4.88
N GLN A 87 7.42 1.23 -5.65
CA GLN A 87 8.47 2.26 -5.58
C GLN A 87 8.01 3.57 -6.19
N PHE A 88 7.18 3.46 -7.23
CA PHE A 88 6.61 4.58 -7.96
C PHE A 88 5.56 5.33 -7.13
N GLN A 89 5.29 6.56 -7.58
CA GLN A 89 4.26 7.44 -7.06
C GLN A 89 4.49 7.95 -5.63
N GLY A 90 3.89 9.08 -5.26
CA GLY A 90 3.73 9.48 -3.86
C GLY A 90 4.52 10.71 -3.40
N THR A 91 5.54 11.17 -4.13
CA THR A 91 6.19 12.47 -3.89
C THR A 91 6.54 13.16 -5.20
N VAL A 92 6.93 14.44 -5.09
CA VAL A 92 7.47 15.21 -6.21
C VAL A 92 8.65 14.55 -6.92
N TRP A 93 9.38 13.65 -6.26
CA TRP A 93 10.48 12.89 -6.87
C TRP A 93 9.99 12.09 -8.07
N PHE A 94 8.93 11.30 -7.90
CA PHE A 94 8.34 10.54 -9.00
C PHE A 94 7.71 11.46 -10.04
N ASN A 95 7.02 12.52 -9.61
CA ASN A 95 6.34 13.43 -10.54
C ASN A 95 7.34 14.09 -11.51
N TYR A 96 8.57 14.35 -11.06
CA TYR A 96 9.63 14.95 -11.87
C TYR A 96 10.51 13.92 -12.59
N TYR A 97 10.99 12.89 -11.88
CA TYR A 97 11.97 11.92 -12.41
C TYR A 97 11.35 10.69 -13.06
N LYS A 98 10.04 10.47 -12.90
CA LYS A 98 9.25 9.47 -13.61
C LYS A 98 9.78 8.02 -13.44
N GLY A 99 10.41 7.70 -12.31
CA GLY A 99 10.96 6.37 -12.02
C GLY A 99 12.48 6.26 -12.24
N ALA A 100 13.15 7.28 -12.79
CA ALA A 100 14.62 7.27 -12.89
C ALA A 100 15.28 7.29 -11.50
N GLU A 101 14.67 7.99 -10.55
CA GLU A 101 15.10 8.01 -9.16
C GLU A 101 15.00 6.61 -8.52
N ALA A 102 13.91 5.89 -8.80
CA ALA A 102 13.71 4.54 -8.28
C ALA A 102 14.78 3.60 -8.81
N ALA A 103 14.99 3.55 -10.13
CA ALA A 103 16.03 2.72 -10.74
C ALA A 103 17.43 3.05 -10.18
N HIS A 104 17.77 4.35 -10.12
CA HIS A 104 19.07 4.81 -9.64
C HIS A 104 19.34 4.40 -8.19
N PHE A 105 18.43 4.69 -7.27
CA PHE A 105 18.65 4.38 -5.86
C PHE A 105 18.49 2.89 -5.55
N MET A 106 17.62 2.16 -6.24
CA MET A 106 17.56 0.70 -6.11
C MET A 106 18.86 0.04 -6.55
N ASN A 107 19.46 0.49 -7.66
CA ASN A 107 20.77 0.02 -8.10
C ASN A 107 21.85 0.35 -7.08
N LYS A 108 21.84 1.57 -6.53
CA LYS A 108 22.83 1.99 -5.53
C LYS A 108 22.71 1.18 -4.24
N LEU A 109 21.49 0.84 -3.82
CA LEU A 109 21.23 -0.03 -2.67
C LEU A 109 21.47 -1.52 -2.97
N GLY A 110 21.59 -1.88 -4.25
CA GLY A 110 21.85 -3.23 -4.71
C GLY A 110 20.69 -4.17 -4.44
N TYR A 111 19.46 -3.82 -4.78
CA TYR A 111 18.35 -4.78 -4.72
C TYR A 111 18.64 -6.00 -5.62
N ASP A 112 18.21 -7.18 -5.19
CA ASP A 112 18.40 -8.44 -5.92
C ASP A 112 17.20 -8.74 -6.82
N VAL A 113 15.98 -8.60 -6.28
CA VAL A 113 14.73 -8.85 -7.00
C VAL A 113 13.65 -7.85 -6.60
N MET A 114 12.89 -7.37 -7.58
CA MET A 114 11.68 -6.56 -7.38
C MET A 114 10.47 -7.24 -8.04
N ALA A 115 9.33 -7.26 -7.36
CA ALA A 115 8.04 -7.50 -8.01
C ALA A 115 7.38 -6.19 -8.42
N PHE A 116 6.56 -6.21 -9.47
CA PHE A 116 5.73 -5.04 -9.79
C PHE A 116 4.60 -4.87 -8.77
N GLY A 117 4.40 -3.64 -8.33
CA GLY A 117 3.16 -3.13 -7.76
C GLY A 117 2.27 -2.48 -8.81
N ASN A 118 1.10 -2.00 -8.37
CA ASN A 118 0.16 -1.34 -9.28
C ASN A 118 0.68 0.03 -9.73
N HIS A 119 1.38 0.78 -8.86
CA HIS A 119 1.82 2.14 -9.18
C HIS A 119 2.99 2.20 -10.17
N GLU A 120 3.67 1.07 -10.41
CA GLU A 120 4.64 0.97 -11.51
C GLU A 120 4.00 1.26 -12.88
N PHE A 121 2.68 1.10 -13.02
CA PHE A 121 1.93 1.35 -14.26
C PHE A 121 1.30 2.75 -14.35
N ASP A 122 1.58 3.67 -13.42
CA ASP A 122 0.92 4.98 -13.35
C ASP A 122 1.19 5.88 -14.56
N ASN A 123 2.38 5.76 -15.14
CA ASN A 123 2.78 6.45 -16.37
C ASN A 123 2.57 5.57 -17.63
N GLY A 124 1.76 4.51 -17.50
CA GLY A 124 1.56 3.50 -18.54
C GLY A 124 2.78 2.63 -18.80
N VAL A 125 2.63 1.70 -19.74
CA VAL A 125 3.70 0.73 -20.09
C VAL A 125 4.97 1.43 -20.59
N ASP A 126 4.82 2.56 -21.27
CA ASP A 126 5.96 3.30 -21.82
C ASP A 126 6.76 4.00 -20.72
N GLY A 127 6.07 4.60 -19.74
CA GLY A 127 6.70 5.20 -18.57
C GLY A 127 7.28 4.17 -17.59
N LEU A 128 6.74 2.95 -17.59
CA LEU A 128 7.34 1.82 -16.87
C LEU A 128 8.66 1.37 -17.54
N ILE A 129 8.67 1.24 -18.86
CA ILE A 129 9.87 0.83 -19.60
C ILE A 129 10.97 1.87 -19.49
N GLN A 130 10.65 3.12 -19.84
CA GLN A 130 11.59 4.22 -19.86
C GLN A 130 11.15 5.31 -18.87
N PRO A 131 11.99 5.64 -17.87
CA PRO A 131 13.40 5.24 -17.71
C PRO A 131 13.62 3.93 -16.93
N PHE A 132 12.64 3.43 -16.19
CA PHE A 132 12.89 2.50 -15.08
C PHE A 132 13.42 1.12 -15.50
N LEU A 133 12.66 0.35 -16.28
CA LEU A 133 13.08 -1.02 -16.65
C LEU A 133 14.34 -1.04 -17.53
N GLN A 134 14.63 0.04 -18.24
CA GLN A 134 15.88 0.19 -19.00
C GLN A 134 17.11 0.42 -18.11
N GLN A 135 16.92 0.85 -16.87
CA GLN A 135 18.01 1.28 -15.98
C GLN A 135 18.17 0.41 -14.74
N VAL A 136 17.11 -0.27 -14.27
CA VAL A 136 17.19 -1.11 -13.07
C VAL A 136 18.03 -2.36 -13.33
N ASN A 137 18.90 -2.70 -12.38
CA ASN A 137 19.84 -3.82 -12.47
C ASN A 137 19.34 -5.08 -11.76
N CYS A 138 18.38 -4.94 -10.83
CA CYS A 138 17.78 -6.09 -10.16
C CYS A 138 16.88 -6.88 -11.12
N SER A 139 16.65 -8.15 -10.81
CA SER A 139 15.65 -8.93 -11.56
C SER A 139 14.25 -8.39 -11.26
N VAL A 140 13.42 -8.20 -12.29
CA VAL A 140 12.03 -7.81 -12.12
C VAL A 140 11.11 -8.99 -12.40
N VAL A 141 10.17 -9.28 -11.49
CA VAL A 141 9.33 -10.48 -11.54
C VAL A 141 7.83 -10.20 -11.47
N SER A 142 7.04 -10.89 -12.29
CA SER A 142 5.57 -11.00 -12.15
C SER A 142 5.05 -12.17 -13.00
N ALA A 143 4.44 -13.17 -12.36
CA ALA A 143 3.98 -14.39 -13.03
C ALA A 143 2.60 -14.25 -13.66
N ASN A 144 1.76 -13.39 -13.10
CA ASN A 144 0.34 -13.26 -13.45
C ASN A 144 0.04 -12.11 -14.41
N ILE A 145 1.05 -11.40 -14.92
CA ILE A 145 0.89 -10.43 -16.01
C ILE A 145 1.16 -11.13 -17.34
N LYS A 146 0.19 -11.06 -18.26
CA LYS A 146 0.30 -11.57 -19.63
C LYS A 146 0.13 -10.43 -20.63
N PRO A 147 1.20 -10.04 -21.35
CA PRO A 147 1.06 -9.13 -22.48
C PRO A 147 0.46 -9.87 -23.67
N ASP A 148 -0.42 -9.22 -24.41
CA ASP A 148 -0.86 -9.72 -25.71
C ASP A 148 0.23 -9.54 -26.78
N GLN A 149 -0.06 -9.90 -28.04
CA GLN A 149 0.90 -9.79 -29.13
C GLN A 149 1.40 -8.36 -29.39
N THR A 150 0.62 -7.35 -29.02
CA THR A 150 0.97 -5.93 -29.19
C THR A 150 2.09 -5.53 -28.24
N LEU A 151 2.07 -5.99 -26.99
CA LEU A 151 3.08 -5.64 -25.98
C LEU A 151 4.13 -6.72 -25.71
N ALA A 152 3.91 -7.97 -26.12
CA ALA A 152 4.79 -9.09 -25.79
C ALA A 152 6.24 -8.86 -26.21
N ALA A 153 6.48 -8.42 -27.45
CA ALA A 153 7.83 -8.13 -27.94
C ALA A 153 8.45 -6.91 -27.23
N LYS A 154 7.64 -5.90 -26.89
CA LYS A 154 8.10 -4.66 -26.26
C LYS A 154 8.52 -4.89 -24.80
N LEU A 155 7.84 -5.77 -24.09
CA LEU A 155 8.11 -6.10 -22.69
C LEU A 155 9.05 -7.29 -22.50
N SER A 156 9.31 -8.06 -23.56
CA SER A 156 10.19 -9.22 -23.53
C SER A 156 11.58 -8.84 -23.02
N GLY A 157 12.03 -9.53 -21.97
CA GLY A 157 13.36 -9.37 -21.38
C GLY A 157 13.43 -8.33 -20.26
N TYR A 158 12.41 -7.48 -20.07
CA TYR A 158 12.40 -6.53 -18.96
C TYR A 158 11.90 -7.12 -17.63
N TYR A 159 11.04 -8.14 -17.69
CA TYR A 159 10.62 -8.90 -16.51
C TYR A 159 10.39 -10.37 -16.84
N GLN A 160 10.32 -11.21 -15.82
CA GLN A 160 10.11 -12.66 -15.93
C GLN A 160 9.07 -13.13 -14.90
N PRO A 161 8.43 -14.31 -15.08
CA PRO A 161 7.54 -14.83 -14.05
C PRO A 161 8.27 -15.16 -12.73
N TYR A 162 9.54 -15.57 -12.84
CA TYR A 162 10.41 -15.89 -11.71
C TYR A 162 11.87 -15.63 -12.06
N THR A 163 12.72 -15.59 -11.06
CA THR A 163 14.18 -15.63 -11.18
C THR A 163 14.78 -16.62 -10.18
N VAL A 164 16.00 -17.06 -10.42
CA VAL A 164 16.74 -17.95 -9.51
C VAL A 164 18.06 -17.28 -9.16
N ILE A 165 18.26 -17.01 -7.88
CA ILE A 165 19.44 -16.33 -7.36
C ILE A 165 20.35 -17.34 -6.67
N ASN A 166 21.65 -17.28 -6.96
CA ASN A 166 22.66 -18.03 -6.21
C ASN A 166 22.93 -17.29 -4.89
N VAL A 167 22.77 -17.97 -3.76
CA VAL A 167 23.00 -17.42 -2.43
C VAL A 167 23.94 -18.36 -1.68
N GLY A 168 25.20 -17.95 -1.55
CA GLY A 168 26.26 -18.85 -1.08
C GLY A 168 26.39 -20.06 -2.01
N SER A 169 26.29 -21.26 -1.45
CA SER A 169 26.30 -22.52 -2.23
C SER A 169 24.92 -22.99 -2.72
N GLU A 170 23.85 -22.30 -2.33
CA GLU A 170 22.46 -22.70 -2.59
C GLU A 170 21.81 -21.84 -3.68
N LYS A 171 20.66 -22.30 -4.17
CA LYS A 171 19.82 -21.55 -5.11
C LYS A 171 18.46 -21.27 -4.49
N VAL A 172 18.02 -20.03 -4.59
CA VAL A 172 16.70 -19.58 -4.13
C VAL A 172 15.91 -19.06 -5.32
N ALA A 173 14.73 -19.64 -5.55
CA ALA A 173 13.83 -19.16 -6.59
C ALA A 173 12.89 -18.11 -6.02
N VAL A 174 12.65 -17.04 -6.77
CA VAL A 174 11.73 -15.96 -6.42
C VAL A 174 10.69 -15.84 -7.54
N VAL A 175 9.42 -16.05 -7.20
CA VAL A 175 8.29 -16.00 -8.14
C VAL A 175 7.47 -14.73 -7.86
N GLY A 176 7.26 -13.94 -8.90
CA GLY A 176 6.58 -12.64 -8.81
C GLY A 176 5.06 -12.73 -8.87
N TYR A 177 4.35 -11.82 -8.23
CA TYR A 177 2.91 -11.59 -8.46
C TYR A 177 2.53 -10.11 -8.26
N THR A 178 1.48 -9.66 -8.94
CA THR A 178 0.99 -8.28 -8.92
C THR A 178 -0.53 -8.26 -8.84
N THR A 179 -1.13 -7.34 -8.08
CA THR A 179 -2.59 -7.31 -7.88
C THR A 179 -3.38 -7.37 -9.17
N ALA A 180 -4.33 -8.31 -9.23
CA ALA A 180 -5.32 -8.39 -10.31
C ALA A 180 -6.18 -7.11 -10.41
N GLU A 181 -6.19 -6.27 -9.37
CA GLU A 181 -6.90 -4.99 -9.35
C GLU A 181 -6.15 -3.87 -10.12
N THR A 182 -4.91 -4.09 -10.59
CA THR A 182 -4.09 -3.06 -11.26
C THR A 182 -4.80 -2.28 -12.39
N PRO A 183 -5.61 -2.90 -13.26
CA PRO A 183 -6.37 -2.16 -14.28
C PRO A 183 -7.37 -1.13 -13.74
N PHE A 184 -7.78 -1.26 -12.47
CA PHE A 184 -8.66 -0.32 -11.78
C PHE A 184 -7.88 0.66 -10.89
N LEU A 185 -6.64 0.33 -10.54
CA LEU A 185 -5.80 1.12 -9.63
C LEU A 185 -4.83 2.05 -10.36
N SER A 186 -4.47 1.70 -11.60
CA SER A 186 -3.43 2.40 -12.37
C SER A 186 -3.77 2.42 -13.87
N LYS A 187 -2.76 2.63 -14.73
CA LYS A 187 -2.92 2.82 -16.20
C LYS A 187 -2.15 1.77 -17.03
N PRO A 188 -2.31 0.46 -16.78
CA PRO A 188 -1.58 -0.57 -17.54
C PRO A 188 -2.01 -0.67 -19.02
N GLY A 189 -3.13 -0.03 -19.40
CA GLY A 189 -3.70 -0.14 -20.74
C GLY A 189 -4.49 -1.44 -20.96
N GLN A 190 -4.98 -1.65 -22.17
CA GLN A 190 -5.85 -2.78 -22.50
C GLN A 190 -5.09 -4.05 -22.94
N HIS A 191 -3.80 -3.94 -23.18
CA HIS A 191 -2.94 -4.98 -23.76
C HIS A 191 -2.20 -5.83 -22.70
N LEU A 192 -2.46 -5.58 -21.42
CA LEU A 192 -1.95 -6.36 -20.29
C LEU A 192 -3.12 -7.02 -19.56
N LYS A 193 -3.10 -8.36 -19.48
CA LYS A 193 -4.03 -9.12 -18.66
C LYS A 193 -3.37 -9.45 -17.33
N PHE A 194 -4.05 -9.13 -16.24
CA PHE A 194 -3.67 -9.51 -14.88
C PHE A 194 -4.53 -10.71 -14.47
N GLU A 195 -3.90 -11.87 -14.33
CA GLU A 195 -4.54 -13.15 -14.00
C GLU A 195 -4.57 -13.38 -12.49
N ASP A 196 -5.33 -14.39 -12.04
CA ASP A 196 -5.35 -14.80 -10.63
C ASP A 196 -3.93 -15.15 -10.15
N GLU A 197 -3.55 -14.60 -9.00
CA GLU A 197 -2.21 -14.75 -8.45
C GLU A 197 -1.91 -16.20 -8.07
N VAL A 198 -2.84 -16.88 -7.41
CA VAL A 198 -2.66 -18.24 -6.91
C VAL A 198 -2.51 -19.24 -8.05
N GLU A 199 -3.37 -19.15 -9.06
CA GLU A 199 -3.31 -19.99 -10.26
C GLU A 199 -2.00 -19.76 -11.03
N SER A 200 -1.62 -18.50 -11.24
CA SER A 200 -0.41 -18.15 -11.98
C SER A 200 0.86 -18.59 -11.25
N LEU A 201 0.92 -18.41 -9.93
CA LEU A 201 2.04 -18.83 -9.10
C LEU A 201 2.20 -20.35 -9.10
N GLN A 202 1.11 -21.11 -8.91
CA GLN A 202 1.19 -22.57 -8.84
C GLN A 202 1.86 -23.17 -10.07
N VAL A 203 1.56 -22.66 -11.27
CA VAL A 203 2.19 -23.12 -12.53
C VAL A 203 3.71 -22.92 -12.50
N GLN A 204 4.19 -21.78 -11.99
CA GLN A 204 5.63 -21.50 -11.94
C GLN A 204 6.32 -22.30 -10.84
N VAL A 205 5.67 -22.48 -9.69
CA VAL A 205 6.18 -23.25 -8.56
C VAL A 205 6.33 -24.72 -8.93
N ASP A 206 5.33 -25.33 -9.58
CA ASP A 206 5.39 -26.72 -10.06
C ASP A 206 6.54 -26.91 -11.06
N LYS A 207 6.72 -25.94 -11.96
CA LYS A 207 7.84 -25.93 -12.91
C LYS A 207 9.20 -25.86 -12.19
N LEU A 208 9.34 -24.97 -11.21
CA LEU A 208 10.57 -24.82 -10.44
C LEU A 208 10.92 -26.08 -9.65
N GLN A 209 9.93 -26.71 -9.01
CA GLN A 209 10.13 -27.97 -8.30
C GLN A 209 10.53 -29.11 -9.26
N THR A 210 9.92 -29.18 -10.44
CA THR A 210 10.31 -30.14 -11.49
C THR A 210 11.76 -29.95 -11.95
N LEU A 211 12.25 -28.71 -11.95
CA LEU A 211 13.65 -28.37 -12.24
C LEU A 211 14.60 -28.59 -11.06
N GLY A 212 14.09 -29.07 -9.91
CA GLY A 212 14.88 -29.40 -8.72
C GLY A 212 15.09 -28.24 -7.74
N TYR A 213 14.40 -27.10 -7.91
CA TYR A 213 14.46 -26.01 -6.94
C TYR A 213 13.55 -26.30 -5.75
N ASN A 214 14.10 -26.21 -4.54
CA ASN A 214 13.41 -26.57 -3.30
C ASN A 214 13.34 -25.43 -2.28
N LYS A 215 13.70 -24.19 -2.64
CA LYS A 215 13.58 -23.00 -1.80
C LYS A 215 12.92 -21.91 -2.62
N ILE A 216 11.63 -21.66 -2.39
CA ILE A 216 10.80 -20.83 -3.25
C ILE A 216 10.14 -19.72 -2.44
N ILE A 217 10.46 -18.48 -2.81
CA ILE A 217 9.87 -17.26 -2.25
C ILE A 217 8.83 -16.74 -3.23
N ALA A 218 7.61 -16.50 -2.76
CA ALA A 218 6.65 -15.67 -3.48
C ALA A 218 6.87 -14.21 -3.08
N LEU A 219 7.17 -13.34 -4.04
CA LEU A 219 7.40 -11.90 -3.84
C LEU A 219 6.37 -11.13 -4.67
N GLY A 220 5.59 -10.24 -4.07
CA GLY A 220 4.56 -9.57 -4.86
C GLY A 220 3.69 -8.57 -4.14
N HIS A 221 2.68 -8.08 -4.87
CA HIS A 221 1.97 -6.85 -4.54
C HIS A 221 0.45 -7.01 -4.70
N SER A 222 -0.17 -7.82 -3.84
CA SER A 222 -1.63 -8.07 -3.88
C SER A 222 -2.34 -7.87 -2.54
N GLY A 223 -1.61 -7.45 -1.50
CA GLY A 223 -2.17 -7.19 -0.20
C GLY A 223 -2.21 -8.41 0.71
N PHE A 224 -2.18 -8.15 2.01
CA PHE A 224 -1.94 -9.17 3.03
C PHE A 224 -2.94 -10.34 3.05
N ASP A 225 -4.19 -10.11 2.64
CA ASP A 225 -5.16 -11.20 2.53
C ASP A 225 -4.84 -12.15 1.37
N ILE A 226 -4.41 -11.62 0.22
CA ILE A 226 -3.97 -12.43 -0.92
C ILE A 226 -2.64 -13.11 -0.60
N ASP A 227 -1.72 -12.43 0.08
CA ASP A 227 -0.45 -13.03 0.53
C ASP A 227 -0.69 -14.27 1.42
N ARG A 228 -1.69 -14.17 2.32
CA ARG A 228 -2.12 -15.30 3.16
C ARG A 228 -2.77 -16.40 2.34
N ASP A 229 -3.54 -16.06 1.31
CA ASP A 229 -4.16 -17.05 0.43
C ASP A 229 -3.13 -17.78 -0.43
N ILE A 230 -2.11 -17.07 -0.94
CA ILE A 230 -0.94 -17.62 -1.63
C ILE A 230 -0.21 -18.60 -0.71
N ALA A 231 0.14 -18.16 0.50
CA ALA A 231 0.81 -19.00 1.50
C ALA A 231 -0.01 -20.26 1.84
N LYS A 232 -1.34 -20.16 1.80
CA LYS A 232 -2.25 -21.26 2.10
C LYS A 232 -2.39 -22.25 0.94
N ARG A 233 -2.54 -21.75 -0.29
CA ARG A 233 -3.00 -22.52 -1.44
C ARG A 233 -1.89 -22.92 -2.42
N VAL A 234 -0.84 -22.12 -2.56
CA VAL A 234 0.25 -22.40 -3.52
C VAL A 234 1.21 -23.42 -2.90
N ARG A 235 1.08 -24.68 -3.32
CA ARG A 235 1.95 -25.78 -2.87
C ARG A 235 3.36 -25.56 -3.36
N GLY A 236 4.34 -25.72 -2.48
CA GLY A 236 5.77 -25.52 -2.78
C GLY A 236 6.32 -24.14 -2.46
N VAL A 237 5.48 -23.13 -2.15
CA VAL A 237 5.97 -21.84 -1.63
C VAL A 237 6.43 -22.01 -0.18
N ASP A 238 7.58 -21.41 0.16
CA ASP A 238 8.21 -21.51 1.47
C ASP A 238 8.14 -20.22 2.27
N VAL A 239 8.11 -19.06 1.60
CA VAL A 239 8.00 -17.72 2.20
C VAL A 239 7.16 -16.85 1.29
N VAL A 240 6.29 -16.01 1.87
CA VAL A 240 5.60 -14.94 1.13
C VAL A 240 6.04 -13.58 1.65
N ILE A 241 6.51 -12.73 0.74
CA ILE A 241 6.88 -11.34 1.00
C ILE A 241 5.95 -10.48 0.15
N GLY A 242 5.14 -9.65 0.82
CA GLY A 242 4.07 -8.89 0.18
C GLY A 242 4.19 -7.36 0.31
N GLY A 243 3.24 -6.66 -0.31
CA GLY A 243 3.06 -5.21 -0.25
C GLY A 243 1.58 -4.80 -0.43
N HIS A 244 1.32 -3.60 -0.95
CA HIS A 244 0.00 -3.05 -1.35
C HIS A 244 -0.85 -2.51 -0.21
N THR A 245 -1.02 -3.31 0.84
CA THR A 245 -1.92 -3.00 1.96
C THR A 245 -1.26 -2.19 3.08
N ASN A 246 0.03 -1.86 2.94
CA ASN A 246 0.83 -1.19 3.97
C ASN A 246 0.79 -1.90 5.32
N THR A 247 0.71 -3.23 5.34
CA THR A 247 0.49 -3.98 6.58
C THR A 247 1.74 -3.91 7.45
N PHE A 248 1.58 -3.41 8.68
CA PHE A 248 2.62 -3.48 9.68
C PHE A 248 2.46 -4.75 10.53
N LEU A 249 3.48 -5.60 10.51
CA LEU A 249 3.57 -6.79 11.36
C LEU A 249 4.73 -6.62 12.32
N TYR A 250 4.54 -6.99 13.58
CA TYR A 250 5.59 -6.88 14.59
C TYR A 250 5.41 -7.90 15.71
N THR A 251 6.51 -8.52 16.15
CA THR A 251 6.53 -9.41 17.30
C THR A 251 7.15 -8.69 18.50
N GLY A 252 6.36 -8.46 19.54
CA GLY A 252 6.77 -7.73 20.74
C GLY A 252 6.20 -6.31 20.79
N LYS A 253 6.88 -5.40 21.49
CA LYS A 253 6.47 -3.99 21.58
C LYS A 253 6.88 -3.24 20.30
N PRO A 254 5.95 -2.63 19.55
CA PRO A 254 6.29 -1.86 18.35
C PRO A 254 7.15 -0.63 18.70
N PRO A 255 8.07 -0.21 17.81
CA PRO A 255 9.07 0.82 18.12
C PRO A 255 8.63 2.26 17.78
N SER A 256 7.50 2.44 17.09
CA SER A 256 6.91 3.76 16.75
C SER A 256 5.39 3.68 16.85
N THR A 257 4.67 4.55 16.12
CA THR A 257 3.22 4.79 16.24
C THR A 257 2.35 3.74 15.54
N GLU A 258 2.90 2.99 14.58
CA GLU A 258 2.13 1.98 13.84
C GLU A 258 1.64 0.85 14.76
N VAL A 259 0.38 0.47 14.60
CA VAL A 259 -0.25 -0.64 15.34
C VAL A 259 -0.09 -1.93 14.53
N PRO A 260 0.57 -2.98 15.07
CA PRO A 260 0.73 -4.24 14.36
C PRO A 260 -0.61 -4.92 14.07
N ALA A 261 -0.84 -5.31 12.82
CA ALA A 261 -1.98 -6.13 12.40
C ALA A 261 -1.81 -7.62 12.80
N GLY A 262 -0.60 -8.02 13.16
CA GLY A 262 -0.26 -9.38 13.56
C GLY A 262 1.23 -9.53 13.89
N LEU A 263 1.62 -10.76 14.23
CA LEU A 263 3.00 -11.12 14.51
C LEU A 263 3.85 -11.07 13.23
N TYR A 264 5.15 -10.81 13.40
CA TYR A 264 6.15 -10.93 12.35
C TYR A 264 7.08 -12.13 12.63
N PRO A 265 7.22 -13.10 11.70
CA PRO A 265 6.35 -13.31 10.55
C PRO A 265 4.94 -13.77 10.97
N PHE A 266 3.95 -13.54 10.12
CA PHE A 266 2.63 -14.14 10.30
C PHE A 266 2.65 -15.57 9.75
N MET A 267 2.46 -16.56 10.61
CA MET A 267 2.54 -17.97 10.19
C MET A 267 1.19 -18.46 9.63
N VAL A 268 1.18 -18.85 8.36
CA VAL A 268 0.02 -19.46 7.71
C VAL A 268 0.20 -20.97 7.62
N ARG A 269 -0.81 -21.73 8.04
CA ARG A 269 -0.87 -23.18 7.81
C ARG A 269 -1.34 -23.43 6.38
N SER A 270 -0.47 -23.97 5.53
CA SER A 270 -0.80 -24.31 4.16
C SER A 270 -1.68 -25.56 4.05
N ASN A 271 -2.35 -25.72 2.91
CA ASN A 271 -3.19 -26.88 2.62
C ASN A 271 -2.37 -28.19 2.54
N ASP A 272 -1.07 -28.10 2.25
CA ASP A 272 -0.14 -29.23 2.27
C ASP A 272 0.49 -29.49 3.66
N GLY A 273 0.06 -28.75 4.70
CA GLY A 273 0.44 -29.00 6.09
C GLY A 273 1.79 -28.42 6.51
N ARG A 274 2.34 -27.45 5.76
CA ARG A 274 3.53 -26.67 6.15
C ARG A 274 3.11 -25.38 6.86
N ASN A 275 4.05 -24.75 7.56
CA ASN A 275 3.86 -23.41 8.12
C ASN A 275 4.67 -22.43 7.28
N VAL A 276 3.99 -21.55 6.57
CA VAL A 276 4.58 -20.60 5.63
C VAL A 276 4.61 -19.20 6.30
N PRO A 277 5.78 -18.60 6.55
CA PRO A 277 5.89 -17.22 7.01
C PRO A 277 5.43 -16.23 5.92
N VAL A 278 4.54 -15.33 6.31
CA VAL A 278 4.09 -14.18 5.50
C VAL A 278 4.58 -12.89 6.17
N VAL A 279 5.20 -12.00 5.39
CA VAL A 279 5.74 -10.73 5.89
C VAL A 279 5.38 -9.55 4.98
N GLN A 280 5.14 -8.39 5.61
CA GLN A 280 5.15 -7.06 5.01
C GLN A 280 5.93 -6.10 5.93
N GLY A 281 6.40 -4.98 5.39
CA GLY A 281 7.27 -4.00 6.06
C GLY A 281 6.62 -2.63 6.25
N TYR A 282 5.31 -2.55 6.52
CA TYR A 282 4.55 -1.29 6.53
C TYR A 282 4.63 -0.58 5.17
N ALA A 283 5.20 0.62 5.09
CA ALA A 283 5.29 1.43 3.89
C ALA A 283 6.34 2.54 4.02
N PHE A 284 6.48 3.35 2.97
CA PHE A 284 7.17 4.64 2.94
C PHE A 284 8.65 4.60 3.28
N GLY A 285 9.24 3.40 3.28
CA GLY A 285 10.62 3.19 3.68
C GLY A 285 10.90 3.40 5.16
N LYS A 286 9.87 3.60 6.01
CA LYS A 286 10.02 3.83 7.46
C LYS A 286 10.62 2.62 8.16
N TYR A 287 10.39 1.42 7.62
CA TYR A 287 10.98 0.18 8.09
C TYR A 287 11.75 -0.54 6.98
N LEU A 288 12.80 -1.27 7.39
CA LEU A 288 13.44 -2.30 6.57
C LEU A 288 13.01 -3.66 7.12
N GLY A 289 12.26 -4.42 6.33
CA GLY A 289 11.93 -5.80 6.68
C GLY A 289 13.19 -6.64 6.88
N TYR A 290 13.24 -7.42 7.96
CA TYR A 290 14.35 -8.33 8.26
C TYR A 290 13.77 -9.67 8.71
N LEU A 291 13.86 -10.70 7.88
CA LEU A 291 13.43 -12.06 8.19
C LEU A 291 14.61 -13.02 8.01
N LYS A 292 15.00 -13.74 9.05
CA LYS A 292 15.97 -14.83 8.96
C LYS A 292 15.23 -16.16 8.85
N VAL A 293 15.48 -16.89 7.78
CA VAL A 293 14.83 -18.17 7.46
C VAL A 293 15.90 -19.26 7.46
N THR A 294 15.61 -20.34 8.17
CA THR A 294 16.44 -21.55 8.22
C THR A 294 15.73 -22.67 7.49
N PHE A 295 16.41 -23.21 6.48
CA PHE A 295 15.98 -24.33 5.67
C PHE A 295 16.74 -25.60 6.09
N ASP A 296 16.06 -26.74 6.06
CA ASP A 296 16.72 -28.05 6.05
C ASP A 296 17.27 -28.40 4.64
N GLU A 297 17.95 -29.54 4.52
CA GLU A 297 18.52 -30.02 3.25
C GLU A 297 17.45 -30.27 2.17
N ALA A 298 16.25 -30.68 2.58
CA ALA A 298 15.13 -30.89 1.69
C ALA A 298 14.47 -29.59 1.21
N GLY A 299 14.82 -28.45 1.81
CA GLY A 299 14.27 -27.14 1.48
C GLY A 299 13.04 -26.75 2.31
N ASN A 300 12.73 -27.47 3.38
CA ASN A 300 11.63 -27.06 4.27
C ASN A 300 12.09 -25.98 5.24
N VAL A 301 11.22 -25.01 5.50
CA VAL A 301 11.43 -24.00 6.54
C VAL A 301 11.29 -24.65 7.93
N VAL A 302 12.39 -24.71 8.67
CA VAL A 302 12.41 -25.21 10.06
C VAL A 302 12.34 -24.08 11.09
N LYS A 303 12.74 -22.86 10.69
CA LYS A 303 12.65 -21.66 11.54
C LYS A 303 12.54 -20.40 10.69
N ALA A 304 11.64 -19.50 11.07
CA ALA A 304 11.55 -18.16 10.51
C ALA A 304 11.36 -17.16 11.66
N ALA A 305 12.25 -16.18 11.78
CA ALA A 305 12.19 -15.19 12.86
C ALA A 305 12.84 -13.87 12.44
N GLY A 306 12.33 -12.76 12.97
CA GLY A 306 12.84 -11.42 12.69
C GLY A 306 11.86 -10.35 13.16
N ASN A 307 12.07 -9.12 12.72
CA ASN A 307 11.16 -7.99 12.87
C ASN A 307 11.55 -6.90 11.87
N PRO A 308 10.62 -6.05 11.39
CA PRO A 308 10.98 -4.85 10.65
C PRO A 308 11.85 -3.93 11.51
N ILE A 309 12.94 -3.43 10.95
CA ILE A 309 13.88 -2.52 11.61
C ILE A 309 13.41 -1.09 11.34
N LEU A 310 13.11 -0.33 12.39
CA LEU A 310 12.75 1.08 12.28
C LEU A 310 13.95 1.89 11.76
N MET A 311 13.76 2.60 10.66
CA MET A 311 14.79 3.44 10.04
C MET A 311 14.83 4.81 10.71
N ASP A 312 15.10 4.89 12.01
CA ASP A 312 15.16 6.16 12.76
C ASP A 312 16.55 6.82 12.73
N SER A 313 16.66 7.98 13.38
CA SER A 313 17.89 8.76 13.52
C SER A 313 19.05 8.06 14.24
N SER A 314 18.85 6.92 14.91
CA SER A 314 19.96 6.13 15.47
C SER A 314 20.81 5.46 14.40
N ILE A 315 20.26 5.29 13.19
CA ILE A 315 20.97 4.82 12.01
C ILE A 315 21.43 6.05 11.22
N PRO A 316 22.75 6.27 11.06
CA PRO A 316 23.26 7.41 10.31
C PRO A 316 22.93 7.27 8.82
N GLN A 317 22.69 8.39 8.16
CA GLN A 317 22.58 8.43 6.70
C GLN A 317 23.96 8.24 6.08
N ASP A 318 24.05 7.40 5.05
CA ASP A 318 25.29 7.25 4.30
C ASP A 318 25.65 8.57 3.59
N PRO A 319 26.88 9.09 3.76
CA PRO A 319 27.24 10.41 3.24
C PRO A 319 27.26 10.47 1.71
N ASP A 320 27.63 9.39 1.03
CA ASP A 320 27.74 9.36 -0.43
C ASP A 320 26.38 9.19 -1.11
N VAL A 321 25.47 8.43 -0.49
CA VAL A 321 24.08 8.35 -0.93
C VAL A 321 23.36 9.67 -0.62
N LEU A 322 23.58 10.27 0.55
CA LEU A 322 22.97 11.55 0.91
C LEU A 322 23.42 12.69 0.00
N ALA A 323 24.70 12.76 -0.37
CA ALA A 323 25.20 13.74 -1.32
C ALA A 323 24.55 13.59 -2.71
N ASP A 324 24.28 12.36 -3.12
CA ASP A 324 23.60 12.04 -4.36
C ASP A 324 22.12 12.46 -4.32
N VAL A 325 21.40 12.12 -3.24
CA VAL A 325 20.04 12.64 -2.99
C VAL A 325 20.02 14.17 -3.04
N ALA A 326 20.97 14.84 -2.38
CA ALA A 326 21.06 16.30 -2.39
C ALA A 326 21.34 16.88 -3.78
N LYS A 327 22.05 16.16 -4.65
CA LYS A 327 22.29 16.56 -6.05
C LYS A 327 20.99 16.56 -6.85
N TRP A 328 20.23 15.48 -6.81
CA TRP A 328 18.94 15.37 -7.52
C TRP A 328 17.94 16.39 -6.96
N LYS A 329 17.86 16.55 -5.65
CA LYS A 329 16.94 17.50 -5.00
C LYS A 329 17.06 18.96 -5.52
N LYS A 330 18.24 19.38 -6.00
CA LYS A 330 18.42 20.73 -6.54
C LYS A 330 17.49 21.02 -7.73
N ASP A 331 17.25 20.02 -8.59
CA ASP A 331 16.38 20.20 -9.76
C ASP A 331 14.91 20.26 -9.36
N LEU A 332 14.54 19.59 -8.26
CA LEU A 332 13.18 19.64 -7.70
C LEU A 332 12.85 20.99 -7.06
N ALA A 333 13.85 21.71 -6.54
CA ALA A 333 13.63 22.90 -5.72
C ALA A 333 12.88 24.01 -6.47
N LYS A 334 13.14 24.20 -7.77
CA LYS A 334 12.48 25.23 -8.58
C LYS A 334 10.97 25.00 -8.74
N TYR A 335 10.55 23.73 -8.75
CA TYR A 335 9.17 23.32 -8.96
C TYR A 335 8.41 23.18 -7.63
N SER A 336 9.07 22.66 -6.59
CA SER A 336 8.46 22.31 -5.32
C SER A 336 8.36 23.48 -4.33
N SER A 337 9.28 24.45 -4.37
CA SER A 337 9.36 25.48 -3.31
C SER A 337 8.39 26.66 -3.44
N GLN A 338 7.52 26.67 -4.46
CA GLN A 338 6.59 27.78 -4.68
C GLN A 338 5.59 27.84 -3.53
N TYR A 339 5.54 28.99 -2.84
CA TYR A 339 4.55 29.25 -1.78
C TYR A 339 3.14 29.32 -2.37
N VAL A 340 2.20 28.64 -1.72
CA VAL A 340 0.78 28.59 -2.11
C VAL A 340 -0.08 29.31 -1.05
N GLY A 341 0.09 29.00 0.22
CA GLY A 341 -0.67 29.63 1.29
C GLY A 341 -0.26 29.13 2.68
N LYS A 342 -1.14 29.24 3.65
CA LYS A 342 -0.87 28.81 5.03
C LYS A 342 -2.04 28.05 5.63
N THR A 343 -1.78 26.98 6.38
CA THR A 343 -2.77 26.38 7.29
C THR A 343 -2.57 26.85 8.72
N LEU A 344 -3.66 26.98 9.48
CA LEU A 344 -3.67 27.28 10.91
C LEU A 344 -3.94 26.04 11.77
N VAL A 345 -4.24 24.90 11.14
CA VAL A 345 -4.58 23.63 11.78
C VAL A 345 -3.86 22.47 11.10
N TYR A 346 -3.66 21.38 11.82
CA TYR A 346 -3.17 20.14 11.22
C TYR A 346 -4.16 19.67 10.15
N LEU A 347 -3.71 19.54 8.91
CA LEU A 347 -4.51 18.99 7.82
C LEU A 347 -4.31 17.48 7.81
N ASN A 348 -5.20 16.76 8.48
CA ASN A 348 -5.07 15.32 8.65
C ASN A 348 -5.44 14.60 7.36
N GLY A 349 -4.42 14.15 6.65
CA GLY A 349 -4.48 13.30 5.46
C GLY A 349 -3.96 11.88 5.66
N SER A 350 -3.85 11.44 6.92
CA SER A 350 -3.36 10.09 7.24
C SER A 350 -4.36 9.01 6.77
N PHE A 351 -3.85 7.81 6.51
CA PHE A 351 -4.68 6.70 6.04
C PHE A 351 -5.63 6.22 7.15
N GLU A 352 -5.15 6.25 8.40
CA GLU A 352 -5.86 5.87 9.61
C GLU A 352 -7.06 6.80 9.89
N GLU A 353 -7.03 8.03 9.39
CA GLU A 353 -8.14 8.97 9.50
C GLU A 353 -9.02 8.96 8.24
N CYS A 354 -8.47 9.39 7.10
CA CYS A 354 -9.25 9.65 5.90
C CYS A 354 -9.90 8.39 5.30
N ARG A 355 -9.37 7.18 5.56
CA ARG A 355 -9.95 5.93 5.01
C ARG A 355 -11.03 5.31 5.92
N PHE A 356 -11.28 5.89 7.08
CA PHE A 356 -12.19 5.34 8.09
C PHE A 356 -13.27 6.31 8.56
N ARG A 357 -13.05 7.61 8.44
CA ARG A 357 -13.98 8.65 8.91
C ARG A 357 -13.74 9.97 8.18
N GLU A 358 -14.58 10.94 8.49
CA GLU A 358 -14.40 12.31 8.02
C GLU A 358 -13.02 12.84 8.44
N CYS A 359 -12.26 13.34 7.47
CA CYS A 359 -10.99 14.01 7.73
C CYS A 359 -11.02 15.44 7.19
N ASN A 360 -10.43 16.38 7.93
CA ASN A 360 -10.52 17.80 7.58
C ASN A 360 -9.77 18.15 6.28
N LEU A 361 -8.74 17.40 5.90
CA LEU A 361 -8.09 17.59 4.60
C LEU A 361 -9.01 17.14 3.45
N GLY A 362 -9.78 16.07 3.63
CA GLY A 362 -10.81 15.64 2.68
C GLY A 362 -11.89 16.70 2.48
N ASN A 363 -12.36 17.30 3.58
CA ASN A 363 -13.28 18.43 3.54
C ASN A 363 -12.71 19.60 2.75
N LEU A 364 -11.46 20.00 3.04
CA LEU A 364 -10.79 21.11 2.37
C LEU A 364 -10.65 20.90 0.86
N ILE A 365 -10.26 19.70 0.42
CA ILE A 365 -10.09 19.39 -1.01
C ILE A 365 -11.46 19.42 -1.71
N CYS A 366 -12.49 18.81 -1.12
CA CYS A 366 -13.82 18.85 -1.70
C CYS A 366 -14.42 20.26 -1.71
N ASP A 367 -14.14 21.09 -0.71
CA ASP A 367 -14.55 22.50 -0.68
C ASP A 367 -13.82 23.30 -1.77
N ALA A 368 -12.53 23.03 -2.01
CA ALA A 368 -11.77 23.60 -3.12
C ALA A 368 -12.39 23.21 -4.48
N MET A 369 -12.82 21.95 -4.64
CA MET A 369 -13.50 21.48 -5.85
C MET A 369 -14.83 22.21 -6.10
N ILE A 370 -15.62 22.45 -5.05
CA ILE A 370 -16.86 23.24 -5.15
C ILE A 370 -16.56 24.70 -5.47
N TYR A 371 -15.61 25.32 -4.77
CA TYR A 371 -15.22 26.72 -4.95
C TYR A 371 -14.76 27.00 -6.39
N HIS A 372 -13.91 26.13 -6.94
CA HIS A 372 -13.42 26.23 -8.32
C HIS A 372 -14.54 26.15 -9.36
N ASN A 373 -15.60 25.41 -9.05
CA ASN A 373 -16.76 25.23 -9.90
C ASN A 373 -17.92 26.19 -9.54
N LEU A 374 -17.65 27.29 -8.83
CA LEU A 374 -18.63 28.37 -8.69
C LEU A 374 -18.73 29.13 -10.01
N LYS A 375 -19.94 29.25 -10.54
CA LYS A 375 -20.28 30.04 -11.72
C LYS A 375 -21.42 31.00 -11.39
N ASP A 376 -21.69 31.93 -12.30
CA ASP A 376 -22.80 32.87 -12.16
C ASP A 376 -24.12 32.14 -11.94
N SER A 377 -24.82 32.54 -10.88
CA SER A 377 -26.17 32.06 -10.55
C SER A 377 -27.17 32.46 -11.64
N ASN A 378 -28.25 31.69 -11.79
CA ASN A 378 -29.41 32.08 -12.60
C ASN A 378 -30.68 32.13 -11.73
N GLU A 379 -31.84 32.46 -12.33
CA GLU A 379 -33.10 32.59 -11.58
C GLU A 379 -33.52 31.30 -10.84
N GLN A 380 -33.04 30.13 -11.27
CA GLN A 380 -33.46 28.82 -10.77
C GLN A 380 -32.44 28.16 -9.84
N GLN A 381 -31.14 28.44 -9.99
CA GLN A 381 -30.08 27.81 -9.20
C GLN A 381 -29.01 28.82 -8.76
N TRP A 382 -28.53 28.67 -7.53
CA TRP A 382 -27.42 29.49 -7.02
C TRP A 382 -26.07 29.07 -7.62
N ASN A 383 -25.90 27.78 -7.92
CA ASN A 383 -24.80 27.25 -8.71
C ASN A 383 -25.22 25.94 -9.39
N HIS A 384 -24.50 25.53 -10.43
CA HIS A 384 -24.76 24.31 -11.19
C HIS A 384 -24.30 23.01 -10.50
N VAL A 385 -23.46 23.11 -9.46
CA VAL A 385 -22.96 22.00 -8.64
C VAL A 385 -22.92 22.44 -7.18
N GLY A 386 -23.36 21.56 -6.28
CA GLY A 386 -23.35 21.81 -4.84
C GLY A 386 -22.72 20.69 -4.03
N ILE A 387 -22.31 19.59 -4.67
CA ILE A 387 -21.84 18.38 -3.98
C ILE A 387 -20.56 17.81 -4.60
N CYS A 388 -19.65 17.35 -3.73
CA CYS A 388 -18.38 16.74 -4.07
C CYS A 388 -18.27 15.33 -3.48
N MET A 389 -17.66 14.41 -4.23
CA MET A 389 -17.27 13.08 -3.79
C MET A 389 -15.78 12.85 -4.09
N LEU A 390 -14.99 12.52 -3.08
CA LEU A 390 -13.56 12.28 -3.18
C LEU A 390 -13.20 10.96 -2.51
N ASN A 391 -12.69 9.98 -3.26
CA ASN A 391 -12.16 8.76 -2.65
C ASN A 391 -10.92 9.07 -1.80
N SER A 392 -10.91 8.59 -0.57
CA SER A 392 -9.84 8.82 0.40
C SER A 392 -8.48 8.29 -0.05
N GLY A 393 -8.47 7.29 -0.95
CA GLY A 393 -7.25 6.79 -1.60
C GLY A 393 -6.50 7.86 -2.39
N ALA A 394 -7.16 8.93 -2.81
CA ALA A 394 -6.55 10.08 -3.47
C ALA A 394 -5.68 10.93 -2.52
N ILE A 395 -5.97 10.92 -1.21
CA ILE A 395 -5.27 11.73 -0.21
C ILE A 395 -4.10 10.94 0.35
N ARG A 396 -2.87 11.38 0.07
CA ARG A 396 -1.67 10.54 0.29
C ARG A 396 -0.84 10.87 1.52
N THR A 397 -1.00 12.05 2.11
CA THR A 397 -0.31 12.42 3.35
C THR A 397 -1.00 13.60 4.03
N ALA A 398 -0.61 13.86 5.28
CA ALA A 398 -1.03 15.04 6.04
C ALA A 398 -0.13 16.26 5.77
N ILE A 399 -0.63 17.46 6.09
CA ILE A 399 0.17 18.70 6.17
C ILE A 399 0.09 19.23 7.60
N ASP A 400 1.23 19.33 8.26
CA ASP A 400 1.30 19.75 9.65
C ASP A 400 1.65 21.24 9.79
N GLU A 401 0.76 21.98 10.45
CA GLU A 401 0.79 23.43 10.62
C GLU A 401 1.98 23.94 11.43
N ARG A 402 2.63 23.06 12.20
CA ARG A 402 3.80 23.43 13.01
C ARG A 402 5.05 23.53 12.14
N TYR A 403 5.03 22.98 10.92
CA TYR A 403 6.15 23.06 10.00
C TYR A 403 6.11 24.36 9.21
N LYS A 404 7.26 25.05 9.10
CA LYS A 404 7.39 26.35 8.41
C LYS A 404 6.27 27.34 8.77
N ASN A 405 5.83 27.32 10.03
CA ASN A 405 4.74 28.16 10.52
C ASN A 405 3.47 28.03 9.65
N GLY A 406 3.12 26.79 9.28
CA GLY A 406 1.93 26.42 8.51
C GLY A 406 2.01 26.71 7.03
N SER A 407 3.17 27.13 6.52
CA SER A 407 3.36 27.39 5.09
C SER A 407 3.08 26.14 4.26
N ILE A 408 2.25 26.30 3.24
CA ILE A 408 1.94 25.30 2.22
C ILE A 408 2.64 25.72 0.93
N THR A 409 3.45 24.85 0.37
CA THR A 409 4.09 25.03 -0.94
C THR A 409 3.56 24.00 -1.95
N MET A 410 3.92 24.14 -3.22
CA MET A 410 3.58 23.15 -4.24
C MET A 410 4.11 21.75 -3.89
N GLU A 411 5.22 21.64 -3.17
CA GLU A 411 5.70 20.36 -2.64
C GLU A 411 4.66 19.66 -1.76
N GLU A 412 4.06 20.39 -0.82
CA GLU A 412 3.03 19.85 0.05
C GLU A 412 1.76 19.49 -0.74
N ILE A 413 1.33 20.34 -1.69
CA ILE A 413 0.18 20.04 -2.58
C ILE A 413 0.41 18.75 -3.38
N LEU A 414 1.57 18.64 -4.03
CA LEU A 414 1.93 17.48 -4.86
C LEU A 414 2.11 16.21 -4.04
N THR A 415 2.50 16.30 -2.77
CA THR A 415 2.63 15.13 -1.92
C THR A 415 1.26 14.66 -1.41
N VAL A 416 0.29 15.56 -1.25
CA VAL A 416 -1.10 15.20 -0.89
C VAL A 416 -1.84 14.59 -2.08
N LEU A 417 -1.76 15.19 -3.27
CA LEU A 417 -2.45 14.77 -4.51
C LEU A 417 -1.42 14.47 -5.62
N PRO A 418 -0.71 13.33 -5.58
CA PRO A 418 0.44 13.10 -6.45
C PRO A 418 0.08 12.54 -7.84
N PHE A 419 -1.18 12.13 -8.05
CA PHE A 419 -1.60 11.39 -9.25
C PHE A 419 -1.76 12.25 -10.51
N GLY A 420 -1.85 13.57 -10.36
CA GLY A 420 -2.11 14.50 -11.47
C GLY A 420 -3.44 14.19 -12.15
N ALA A 421 -4.47 13.91 -11.36
CA ALA A 421 -5.82 13.69 -11.86
C ALA A 421 -6.48 15.04 -12.22
N THR A 422 -7.70 14.97 -12.72
CA THR A 422 -8.57 16.13 -12.89
C THR A 422 -9.76 16.02 -11.95
N PHE A 423 -10.37 17.14 -11.59
CA PHE A 423 -11.64 17.17 -10.87
C PHE A 423 -12.77 17.43 -11.86
N ASP A 424 -13.49 16.37 -12.20
CA ASP A 424 -14.45 16.32 -13.29
C ASP A 424 -15.88 16.56 -12.78
N LEU A 425 -16.73 17.12 -13.66
CA LEU A 425 -18.16 17.31 -13.42
C LEU A 425 -18.95 16.21 -14.11
N VAL A 426 -19.71 15.44 -13.32
CA VAL A 426 -20.56 14.36 -13.83
C VAL A 426 -22.03 14.58 -13.48
N GLN A 427 -22.93 14.07 -14.32
CA GLN A 427 -24.37 13.98 -14.00
C GLN A 427 -24.74 12.51 -13.79
N ILE A 428 -25.28 12.19 -12.62
CA ILE A 428 -25.69 10.85 -12.22
C ILE A 428 -27.01 10.91 -11.45
N LYS A 429 -27.78 9.81 -11.44
CA LYS A 429 -29.01 9.72 -10.64
C LYS A 429 -28.70 9.63 -9.15
N GLY A 430 -29.63 10.05 -8.31
CA GLY A 430 -29.54 9.86 -6.85
C GLY A 430 -29.42 8.39 -6.45
N SER A 431 -30.01 7.47 -7.21
CA SER A 431 -29.78 6.02 -7.06
C SER A 431 -28.31 5.63 -7.20
N THR A 432 -27.59 6.23 -8.15
CA THR A 432 -26.16 6.01 -8.40
C THR A 432 -25.31 6.61 -7.28
N VAL A 433 -25.66 7.82 -6.81
CA VAL A 433 -25.04 8.44 -5.63
C VAL A 433 -25.17 7.49 -4.44
N ARG A 434 -26.37 6.97 -4.14
CA ARG A 434 -26.57 6.01 -3.04
C ARG A 434 -25.71 4.76 -3.20
N LYS A 435 -25.69 4.16 -4.39
CA LYS A 435 -24.84 2.98 -4.68
C LYS A 435 -23.36 3.26 -4.42
N ALA A 436 -22.86 4.43 -4.82
CA ALA A 436 -21.47 4.82 -4.57
C ALA A 436 -21.16 4.94 -3.07
N PHE A 437 -22.06 5.53 -2.27
CA PHE A 437 -21.89 5.61 -0.81
C PHE A 437 -22.01 4.25 -0.10
N GLU A 438 -22.83 3.32 -0.62
CA GLU A 438 -22.88 1.94 -0.14
C GLU A 438 -21.58 1.18 -0.47
N HIS A 439 -21.06 1.36 -1.69
CA HIS A 439 -19.76 0.80 -2.13
C HIS A 439 -18.60 1.33 -1.30
N SER A 440 -18.62 2.63 -1.00
CA SER A 440 -17.59 3.33 -0.23
C SER A 440 -17.26 2.69 1.13
N ILE A 441 -18.22 1.96 1.72
CA ILE A 441 -18.07 1.29 3.00
C ILE A 441 -18.38 -0.22 2.94
N HIS A 442 -18.42 -0.83 1.75
CA HIS A 442 -18.80 -2.24 1.60
C HIS A 442 -17.81 -3.17 2.32
N ARG A 443 -16.51 -2.87 2.23
CA ARG A 443 -15.39 -3.55 2.89
C ARG A 443 -14.72 -2.70 3.99
N TYR A 444 -15.50 -1.84 4.65
CA TYR A 444 -15.04 -1.00 5.76
C TYR A 444 -14.24 -1.81 6.80
N GLY A 445 -13.12 -1.26 7.28
CA GLY A 445 -12.20 -1.96 8.18
C GLY A 445 -10.89 -2.40 7.54
N ARG A 446 -10.78 -2.36 6.21
CA ARG A 446 -9.63 -2.89 5.45
C ARG A 446 -8.59 -1.84 5.02
N MET A 447 -8.71 -0.59 5.49
CA MET A 447 -7.84 0.54 5.10
C MET A 447 -7.77 0.75 3.57
N SER A 448 -8.83 0.41 2.86
CA SER A 448 -8.93 0.54 1.40
C SER A 448 -9.30 1.98 0.99
N GLY A 449 -9.09 2.35 -0.28
CA GLY A 449 -9.17 3.73 -0.76
C GLY A 449 -10.57 4.29 -1.00
N GLU A 450 -11.61 3.45 -0.99
CA GLU A 450 -12.95 3.80 -1.50
C GLU A 450 -13.77 4.66 -0.55
N PHE A 451 -13.34 4.83 0.70
CA PHE A 451 -14.06 5.68 1.65
C PHE A 451 -14.18 7.11 1.10
N LEU A 452 -15.39 7.67 1.00
CA LEU A 452 -15.65 8.95 0.33
C LEU A 452 -15.62 10.10 1.33
N GLN A 453 -14.69 11.02 1.13
CA GLN A 453 -14.72 12.38 1.69
C GLN A 453 -15.65 13.26 0.84
N VAL A 454 -16.24 14.30 1.44
CA VAL A 454 -17.37 15.00 0.81
C VAL A 454 -17.40 16.51 1.08
N SER A 455 -18.08 17.24 0.19
CA SER A 455 -18.61 18.59 0.45
C SER A 455 -20.05 18.65 -0.04
N GLY A 456 -20.90 19.41 0.66
CA GLY A 456 -22.34 19.52 0.35
C GLY A 456 -23.14 18.23 0.57
N ILE A 457 -22.58 17.21 1.21
CA ILE A 457 -23.24 15.94 1.53
C ILE A 457 -23.16 15.70 3.03
N HIS A 458 -24.29 15.34 3.64
CA HIS A 458 -24.35 14.75 4.97
C HIS A 458 -24.80 13.30 4.84
N VAL A 459 -23.98 12.35 5.31
CA VAL A 459 -24.30 10.93 5.28
C VAL A 459 -24.17 10.30 6.67
N GLU A 460 -25.12 9.44 7.00
CA GLU A 460 -25.11 8.64 8.22
C GLU A 460 -25.06 7.15 7.87
N TYR A 461 -24.09 6.45 8.44
CA TYR A 461 -23.87 5.02 8.25
C TYR A 461 -24.23 4.18 9.47
N ASP A 462 -24.61 2.92 9.24
CA ASP A 462 -24.79 1.89 10.27
C ASP A 462 -24.09 0.60 9.84
N LEU A 463 -22.89 0.38 10.37
CA LEU A 463 -22.04 -0.75 10.02
C LEU A 463 -22.60 -2.11 10.49
N SER A 464 -23.60 -2.11 11.38
CA SER A 464 -24.27 -3.33 11.82
C SER A 464 -25.19 -3.92 10.74
N ARG A 465 -25.55 -3.13 9.73
CA ARG A 465 -26.41 -3.57 8.63
C ARG A 465 -25.62 -4.40 7.61
N PRO A 466 -26.33 -5.27 6.85
CA PRO A 466 -25.73 -5.99 5.74
C PRO A 466 -25.01 -5.06 4.77
N VAL A 467 -23.94 -5.57 4.15
CA VAL A 467 -23.23 -4.88 3.07
C VAL A 467 -24.24 -4.43 2.00
N ASN A 468 -24.07 -3.21 1.48
CA ASN A 468 -24.97 -2.51 0.56
C ASN A 468 -26.32 -2.06 1.15
N GLN A 469 -26.47 -2.08 2.48
CA GLN A 469 -27.63 -1.52 3.19
C GLN A 469 -27.23 -0.65 4.38
N ARG A 470 -25.99 -0.14 4.36
CA ARG A 470 -25.35 0.54 5.49
C ARG A 470 -25.58 2.05 5.48
N VAL A 471 -26.00 2.65 4.36
CA VAL A 471 -26.41 4.06 4.32
C VAL A 471 -27.79 4.22 4.95
N VAL A 472 -27.85 4.87 6.11
CA VAL A 472 -29.11 5.07 6.85
C VAL A 472 -29.84 6.30 6.36
N SER A 473 -29.13 7.42 6.25
CA SER A 473 -29.66 8.69 5.77
C SER A 473 -28.61 9.42 4.94
N MET A 474 -29.07 10.20 3.98
CA MET A 474 -28.22 11.04 3.15
C MET A 474 -28.99 12.29 2.76
N SER A 475 -28.38 13.45 3.00
CA SER A 475 -28.91 14.74 2.58
C SER A 475 -27.87 15.46 1.74
N LEU A 476 -28.33 16.11 0.67
CA LEU A 476 -27.50 16.82 -0.29
C LEU A 476 -27.85 18.30 -0.28
N LEU A 477 -26.86 19.16 -0.50
CA LEU A 477 -27.06 20.59 -0.62
C LEU A 477 -27.82 20.89 -1.93
N CYS A 478 -29.01 21.49 -1.82
CA CYS A 478 -29.79 21.86 -2.99
C CYS A 478 -29.04 22.87 -3.86
N THR A 479 -29.11 22.74 -5.19
CA THR A 479 -28.66 23.75 -6.16
C THR A 479 -29.81 24.62 -6.64
N GLU A 480 -30.98 24.02 -6.87
CA GLU A 480 -32.22 24.65 -7.33
C GLU A 480 -32.98 25.34 -6.17
N CYS A 481 -32.28 26.22 -5.46
CA CYS A 481 -32.81 26.93 -4.31
C CYS A 481 -32.10 28.28 -4.14
N ARG A 482 -32.80 29.28 -3.58
CA ARG A 482 -32.21 30.61 -3.38
C ARG A 482 -31.24 30.67 -2.19
N VAL A 483 -31.50 29.85 -1.16
CA VAL A 483 -30.65 29.71 0.01
C VAL A 483 -30.26 28.23 0.08
N PRO A 484 -28.96 27.89 -0.09
CA PRO A 484 -28.51 26.51 0.00
C PRO A 484 -28.90 25.89 1.33
N LYS A 485 -29.53 24.72 1.27
CA LYS A 485 -29.95 23.93 2.43
C LYS A 485 -29.86 22.45 2.07
N TYR A 486 -29.70 21.61 3.09
CA TYR A 486 -29.68 20.17 2.91
C TYR A 486 -31.11 19.64 2.70
N GLU A 487 -31.30 18.86 1.65
CA GLU A 487 -32.53 18.14 1.35
C GLU A 487 -32.26 16.63 1.27
N PRO A 488 -33.21 15.76 1.67
CA PRO A 488 -33.03 14.32 1.54
C PRO A 488 -32.71 13.90 0.09
N LEU A 489 -31.84 12.91 -0.06
CA LEU A 489 -31.52 12.32 -1.36
C LEU A 489 -32.79 11.78 -2.05
N ASP A 490 -33.19 12.38 -3.16
CA ASP A 490 -34.16 11.82 -4.11
C ASP A 490 -33.43 10.88 -5.08
N LEU A 491 -33.87 9.62 -5.15
CA LEU A 491 -33.22 8.59 -5.96
C LEU A 491 -33.43 8.75 -7.47
N GLU A 492 -34.52 9.40 -7.88
CA GLU A 492 -34.86 9.58 -9.30
C GLU A 492 -34.33 10.91 -9.86
N LYS A 493 -34.04 11.88 -8.98
CA LYS A 493 -33.43 13.15 -9.38
C LYS A 493 -32.01 12.95 -9.92
N THR A 494 -31.66 13.72 -10.94
CA THR A 494 -30.29 13.82 -11.46
C THR A 494 -29.53 14.90 -10.69
N TYR A 495 -28.30 14.58 -10.28
CA TYR A 495 -27.41 15.50 -9.60
C TYR A 495 -26.16 15.73 -10.44
N THR A 496 -25.68 16.98 -10.45
CA THR A 496 -24.33 17.30 -10.89
C THR A 496 -23.39 17.12 -9.69
N VAL A 497 -22.33 16.34 -9.85
CA VAL A 497 -21.34 16.02 -8.82
C VAL A 497 -19.95 16.34 -9.34
N VAL A 498 -19.11 16.99 -8.53
CA VAL A 498 -17.69 17.13 -8.81
C VAL A 498 -16.90 16.00 -8.13
N MET A 499 -16.03 15.32 -8.88
CA MET A 499 -15.27 14.16 -8.38
C MET A 499 -13.98 13.93 -9.17
N PRO A 500 -12.96 13.24 -8.61
CA PRO A 500 -11.75 12.91 -9.35
C PRO A 500 -12.02 12.07 -10.60
N SER A 501 -11.32 12.35 -11.70
CA SER A 501 -11.40 11.57 -12.94
C SER A 501 -11.09 10.10 -12.76
N TYR A 502 -10.31 9.75 -11.72
CA TYR A 502 -10.07 8.37 -11.29
C TYR A 502 -11.36 7.60 -11.00
N ILE A 503 -12.27 8.13 -10.15
CA ILE A 503 -13.53 7.45 -9.84
C ILE A 503 -14.58 7.61 -10.95
N VAL A 504 -14.50 8.67 -11.77
CA VAL A 504 -15.29 8.77 -13.02
C VAL A 504 -14.97 7.61 -13.97
N GLY A 505 -13.68 7.25 -14.07
CA GLY A 505 -13.19 6.11 -14.85
C GLY A 505 -13.52 4.74 -14.24
N GLY A 506 -14.21 4.69 -13.09
CA GLY A 506 -14.49 3.46 -12.36
C GLY A 506 -13.33 2.93 -11.52
N GLY A 507 -12.32 3.77 -11.25
CA GLY A 507 -11.26 3.48 -10.27
C GLY A 507 -11.83 3.16 -8.90
N ASP A 508 -11.07 2.46 -8.06
CA ASP A 508 -11.55 1.95 -6.76
C ASP A 508 -12.83 1.09 -6.88
N ASN A 509 -13.03 0.49 -8.05
CA ASN A 509 -14.21 -0.31 -8.42
C ASN A 509 -15.55 0.47 -8.31
N PHE A 510 -15.54 1.80 -8.49
CA PHE A 510 -16.75 2.61 -8.64
C PHE A 510 -17.40 2.42 -10.03
N THR A 511 -17.59 1.17 -10.46
CA THR A 511 -18.13 0.82 -11.79
C THR A 511 -19.50 1.43 -12.04
N MET A 512 -20.34 1.53 -11.00
CA MET A 512 -21.66 2.17 -11.07
C MET A 512 -21.56 3.63 -11.52
N ILE A 513 -20.49 4.35 -11.17
CA ILE A 513 -20.29 5.73 -11.63
C ILE A 513 -20.02 5.73 -13.13
N ARG A 514 -19.07 4.91 -13.60
CA ARG A 514 -18.72 4.82 -15.03
C ARG A 514 -19.89 4.35 -15.89
N GLU A 515 -20.64 3.35 -15.42
CA GLU A 515 -21.69 2.69 -16.19
C GLU A 515 -23.03 3.45 -16.18
N GLU A 516 -23.34 4.19 -15.12
CA GLU A 516 -24.61 4.93 -14.97
C GLU A 516 -24.45 6.45 -15.19
N LEU A 517 -23.33 6.86 -15.79
CA LEU A 517 -23.02 8.24 -16.10
C LEU A 517 -23.94 8.80 -17.21
N LEU A 518 -24.63 9.91 -16.93
CA LEU A 518 -25.50 10.59 -17.89
C LEU A 518 -24.75 11.67 -18.68
N LYS A 519 -23.80 12.35 -18.03
CA LYS A 519 -22.95 13.39 -18.63
C LYS A 519 -21.62 13.44 -17.89
N HIS A 520 -20.53 13.71 -18.62
CA HIS A 520 -19.19 13.90 -18.08
C HIS A 520 -18.54 15.08 -18.78
N ASN A 521 -17.98 15.99 -17.99
CA ASN A 521 -17.11 17.06 -18.48
C ASN A 521 -15.81 16.96 -17.68
N THR A 522 -14.69 16.77 -18.38
CA THR A 522 -13.36 16.84 -17.78
C THR A 522 -13.13 18.25 -17.25
N GLY A 523 -12.71 18.34 -15.99
CA GLY A 523 -12.38 19.61 -15.36
C GLY A 523 -10.88 19.86 -15.33
N ASP A 524 -10.47 20.73 -14.41
CA ASP A 524 -9.08 21.15 -14.27
C ASP A 524 -8.28 20.19 -13.39
N MET A 525 -6.95 20.34 -13.44
CA MET A 525 -6.02 19.50 -12.69
C MET A 525 -6.20 19.65 -11.18
N ASP A 526 -6.20 18.53 -10.48
CA ASP A 526 -6.42 18.42 -9.03
C ASP A 526 -5.52 19.36 -8.21
N ILE A 527 -4.23 19.38 -8.49
CA ILE A 527 -3.24 20.24 -7.84
C ILE A 527 -3.46 21.73 -8.14
N SER A 528 -3.95 22.07 -9.34
CA SER A 528 -4.23 23.47 -9.71
C SER A 528 -5.44 23.98 -8.94
N VAL A 529 -6.54 23.24 -8.96
CA VAL A 529 -7.76 23.57 -8.21
C VAL A 529 -7.47 23.72 -6.72
N PHE A 530 -6.73 22.77 -6.14
CA PHE A 530 -6.44 22.78 -4.71
C PHE A 530 -5.48 23.92 -4.32
N SER A 531 -4.45 24.18 -5.13
CA SER A 531 -3.51 25.26 -4.87
C SER A 531 -4.12 26.65 -5.03
N GLU A 532 -4.98 26.86 -6.04
CA GLU A 532 -5.70 28.11 -6.28
C GLU A 532 -6.61 28.45 -5.09
N TYR A 533 -7.40 27.47 -4.61
CA TYR A 533 -8.24 27.66 -3.43
C TYR A 533 -7.43 28.09 -2.20
N ILE A 534 -6.31 27.41 -1.91
CA ILE A 534 -5.46 27.76 -0.76
C ILE A 534 -4.84 29.15 -0.94
N SER A 535 -4.43 29.50 -2.15
CA SER A 535 -3.86 30.81 -2.49
C SER A 535 -4.87 31.93 -2.27
N ASP A 536 -6.11 31.73 -2.71
CA ASP A 536 -7.22 32.69 -2.56
C ASP A 536 -7.61 32.89 -1.10
N MET A 537 -7.76 31.78 -0.36
CA MET A 537 -8.08 31.83 1.07
C MET A 537 -6.94 32.43 1.89
N LYS A 538 -5.68 32.30 1.42
CA LYS A 538 -4.42 32.69 2.07
C LYS A 538 -4.12 31.94 3.36
N ARG A 539 -5.13 31.73 4.21
CA ARG A 539 -5.11 31.01 5.48
C ARG A 539 -6.30 30.05 5.56
N VAL A 540 -6.04 28.76 5.71
CA VAL A 540 -7.08 27.72 5.83
C VAL A 540 -7.14 27.14 7.24
N TYR A 541 -8.33 26.70 7.65
CA TYR A 541 -8.61 26.13 8.97
C TYR A 541 -9.78 25.12 8.93
N PRO A 542 -9.78 24.15 8.00
CA PRO A 542 -10.90 23.20 7.87
C PRO A 542 -11.09 22.38 9.15
N ALA A 543 -12.35 22.13 9.49
CA ALA A 543 -12.73 21.31 10.64
C ALA A 543 -13.32 19.96 10.21
N VAL A 544 -13.46 19.06 11.18
CA VAL A 544 -14.38 17.92 11.08
C VAL A 544 -15.73 18.40 11.57
N GLU A 545 -16.74 18.36 10.71
CA GLU A 545 -18.00 19.10 10.89
C GLU A 545 -19.24 18.18 10.93
N GLY A 546 -19.03 16.87 10.91
CA GLY A 546 -20.12 15.90 10.94
C GLY A 546 -20.76 15.68 9.56
N ARG A 547 -19.99 15.91 8.48
CA ARG A 547 -20.41 15.57 7.11
C ARG A 547 -20.61 14.07 6.95
N ILE A 548 -19.83 13.27 7.69
CA ILE A 548 -19.92 11.81 7.70
C ILE A 548 -20.03 11.32 9.13
N THR A 549 -21.10 10.56 9.42
CA THR A 549 -21.37 10.07 10.78
C THR A 549 -21.65 8.57 10.78
N PHE A 550 -21.36 7.92 11.91
CA PHE A 550 -21.69 6.51 12.14
C PHE A 550 -22.64 6.42 13.34
N ARG A 551 -23.75 5.67 13.20
CA ARG A 551 -24.60 5.35 14.34
C ARG A 551 -23.84 4.48 15.33
N ASN A 552 -23.83 4.92 16.59
CA ASN A 552 -23.41 4.09 17.71
C ASN A 552 -24.48 3.02 18.00
N SER A 553 -24.51 1.97 17.18
CA SER A 553 -25.39 0.81 17.41
C SER A 553 -24.83 -0.14 18.48
N ALA A 554 -23.56 0.03 18.88
CA ALA A 554 -22.96 -0.71 19.97
C ALA A 554 -23.29 -0.02 21.31
N PHE A 555 -24.38 -0.43 21.98
CA PHE A 555 -24.54 -0.45 23.46
C PHE A 555 -25.95 -0.82 23.98
N VAL A 556 -26.90 -1.32 23.17
CA VAL A 556 -28.27 -1.65 23.68
C VAL A 556 -28.60 -3.16 23.72
N THR A 557 -27.79 -4.04 23.11
CA THR A 557 -28.16 -5.48 23.02
C THR A 557 -27.62 -6.39 24.11
N THR A 558 -26.83 -5.90 25.08
CA THR A 558 -26.31 -6.73 26.20
C THR A 558 -26.78 -6.30 27.60
N HIS A 559 -27.63 -5.28 27.74
CA HIS A 559 -28.21 -4.89 29.04
C HIS A 559 -29.70 -5.17 29.22
N CYS A 560 -30.47 -5.44 28.15
CA CYS A 560 -31.87 -5.83 28.28
C CYS A 560 -32.10 -7.34 28.51
N LEU A 561 -31.12 -8.21 28.20
CA LEU A 561 -31.24 -9.65 28.48
C LEU A 561 -30.76 -10.03 29.89
N GLY A 562 -29.84 -9.26 30.49
CA GLY A 562 -29.37 -9.50 31.86
C GLY A 562 -30.39 -9.11 32.94
N LEU A 563 -31.19 -8.07 32.72
CA LEU A 563 -32.21 -7.61 33.67
C LEU A 563 -33.50 -8.44 33.66
N LEU A 564 -33.82 -9.12 32.54
CA LEU A 564 -34.96 -10.04 32.48
C LEU A 564 -34.66 -11.43 33.09
N LEU A 565 -33.40 -11.88 33.05
CA LEU A 565 -32.99 -13.16 33.66
C LEU A 565 -32.79 -13.08 35.19
N LEU A 566 -32.45 -11.89 35.72
CA LEU A 566 -32.37 -11.67 37.18
C LEU A 566 -33.74 -11.53 37.85
N ALA A 567 -34.78 -11.12 37.13
CA ALA A 567 -36.15 -11.05 37.67
C ALA A 567 -36.83 -12.43 37.78
N LEU A 568 -36.46 -13.41 36.94
CA LEU A 568 -37.01 -14.77 36.99
C LEU A 568 -36.33 -15.70 38.00
N CYS A 569 -35.13 -15.38 38.50
CA CYS A 569 -34.46 -16.17 39.53
C CYS A 569 -34.79 -15.74 40.98
N LEU A 570 -35.63 -14.72 41.17
CA LEU A 570 -36.10 -14.27 42.49
C LEU A 570 -37.57 -14.64 42.78
N THR A 571 -38.20 -15.47 41.93
CA THR A 571 -39.59 -15.92 42.09
C THR A 571 -39.80 -17.43 41.87
N LEU A 572 -38.78 -18.25 42.13
CA LEU A 572 -38.90 -19.72 42.23
C LEU A 572 -38.14 -20.26 43.45
#